data_AF-A0A915B5P6-F1
#
_entry.id   AF-A0A915B5P6-F1
#
_cell.length_a   1.000
_cell.length_b   1.000
_cell.length_c   1.000
_cell.angle_alpha   90.00
_cell.angle_beta   90.00
_cell.angle_gamma   90.00
#
_symmetry.space_group_name_H-M   'P 1'
#
loop_
_entity.id
_entity.type
_entity.pdbx_description
1 polymer ?
#
loop_
_entity_poly.entity_id
_entity_poly.type
_entity_poly.pdbx_seq_one_letter_code
_entity_poly.pdbx_strand_id
1 'polypeptide(L)' 'DDEGPSARQARVQQPCWFCLSNVDVEKYLVVSVGSHCYAAMPKGPLTDGHLMILPIVVSGGTTRGTR' A
#
# COMPACT_ATOMS: atom_id res chain seq x y z
N ASP A 1 31.24 20.28 17.84
CA ASP A 1 30.14 20.33 16.86
C ASP A 1 30.41 19.30 15.77
N ASP A 2 29.97 18.07 16.01
CA ASP A 2 30.19 16.91 15.13
C ASP A 2 28.86 16.58 14.44
N GLU A 3 28.43 17.44 13.52
CA GLU A 3 27.23 17.21 12.72
C GLU A 3 27.62 16.46 11.44
N GLY A 4 27.73 15.14 11.57
CA GLY A 4 27.88 14.23 10.44
C GLY A 4 26.65 14.29 9.52
N PRO A 5 26.80 14.02 8.21
CA PRO A 5 25.75 14.27 7.23
C PRO A 5 24.54 13.39 7.54
N SER A 6 23.42 14.03 7.92
CA SER A 6 22.09 13.44 7.93
C SER A 6 21.64 13.22 6.48
N ALA A 7 22.33 12.32 5.79
CA ALA A 7 21.96 11.84 4.47
C ALA A 7 20.70 11.00 4.67
N ARG A 8 19.55 11.60 4.38
CA ARG A 8 18.25 10.93 4.29
C ARG A 8 18.39 9.75 3.33
N GLN A 9 18.76 8.59 3.85
CA GLN A 9 18.88 7.35 3.09
C GLN A 9 17.60 7.18 2.29
N ALA A 10 17.74 7.13 0.96
CA ALA A 10 16.63 6.77 0.09
C ALA A 10 16.18 5.37 0.53
N ARG A 11 15.10 5.30 1.31
CA ARG A 11 14.51 4.04 1.69
C ARG A 11 14.12 3.36 0.39
N VAL A 12 14.75 2.23 0.09
CA VAL A 12 14.33 1.35 -1.00
C VAL A 12 12.92 0.89 -0.62
N GLN A 13 11.91 1.56 -1.17
CA GLN A 13 10.51 1.20 -0.96
C GLN A 13 10.34 -0.20 -1.52
N GLN A 14 9.94 -1.13 -0.67
CA GLN A 14 9.50 -2.43 -1.14
C GLN A 14 8.27 -2.23 -2.03
N PRO A 15 8.10 -3.04 -3.08
CA PRO A 15 6.91 -2.96 -3.93
C PRO A 15 5.66 -3.05 -3.05
N CYS A 16 4.76 -2.08 -3.18
CA CYS A 16 3.52 -2.05 -2.43
C CYS A 16 2.64 -3.23 -2.85
N TRP A 17 2.38 -4.16 -1.94
CA TRP A 17 1.66 -5.40 -2.24
C TRP A 17 0.15 -5.20 -2.43
N PHE A 18 -0.42 -4.08 -1.96
CA PHE A 18 -1.84 -3.77 -2.10
C PHE A 18 -2.14 -2.73 -3.19
N CYS A 19 -1.18 -1.92 -3.61
CA CYS A 19 -1.43 -0.82 -4.54
C CYS A 19 -1.78 -1.33 -5.94
N LEU A 20 -3.01 -1.10 -6.41
CA LEU A 20 -3.47 -1.56 -7.74
C LEU A 20 -2.66 -1.00 -8.92
N SER A 21 -1.96 0.12 -8.73
CA SER A 21 -1.07 0.70 -9.75
C SER A 21 0.29 -0.01 -9.84
N ASN A 22 0.62 -0.88 -8.90
CA ASN A 22 1.87 -1.65 -8.93
C ASN A 22 1.69 -2.86 -9.86
N VAL A 23 2.59 -3.00 -10.84
CA VAL A 23 2.58 -4.15 -11.78
C VAL A 23 2.85 -5.47 -11.06
N ASP A 24 3.63 -5.42 -9.99
CA ASP A 24 4.02 -6.56 -9.16
C ASP A 24 3.07 -6.78 -7.96
N VAL A 25 1.87 -6.19 -8.01
CA VAL A 25 0.86 -6.35 -6.95
C VAL A 25 0.45 -7.81 -6.81
N GLU A 26 0.17 -8.23 -5.57
CA GLU A 26 -0.28 -9.58 -5.25
C GLU A 26 -1.77 -9.76 -5.56
N LYS A 27 -2.09 -9.86 -6.87
CA LYS A 27 -3.46 -9.89 -7.39
C LYS A 27 -4.32 -11.01 -6.80
N TYR A 28 -3.69 -12.11 -6.39
CA TYR A 28 -4.38 -13.26 -5.79
C TYR A 28 -5.02 -12.95 -4.42
N LEU A 29 -4.59 -11.86 -3.76
CA LEU A 29 -5.21 -11.38 -2.54
C LEU A 29 -6.46 -10.53 -2.81
N VAL A 30 -6.71 -10.09 -4.04
CA VAL A 30 -7.90 -9.29 -4.37
C VAL A 30 -9.12 -10.21 -4.49
N VAL A 31 -10.18 -9.87 -3.74
CA VAL A 31 -11.41 -10.67 -3.68
C VAL A 31 -12.51 -10.06 -4.55
N SER A 32 -12.65 -8.74 -4.55
CA SER A 32 -13.65 -8.03 -5.36
C SER A 32 -13.22 -6.60 -5.63
N VAL A 33 -13.55 -6.06 -6.81
CA VAL A 33 -13.24 -4.69 -7.22
C VAL A 33 -14.54 -3.96 -7.51
N GLY A 34 -14.79 -2.87 -6.78
CA GLY A 34 -15.90 -1.95 -7.01
C GLY A 34 -15.46 -0.70 -7.78
N SER A 35 -16.34 0.30 -7.80
CA SER A 35 -16.08 1.57 -8.50
C SER A 35 -15.15 2.52 -7.73
N HIS A 36 -15.20 2.49 -6.40
CA HIS A 36 -14.46 3.43 -5.54
C HIS A 36 -13.53 2.73 -4.55
N CYS A 37 -13.70 1.42 -4.35
CA CYS A 37 -12.94 0.62 -3.42
C CYS A 37 -12.86 -0.83 -3.93
N TYR A 38 -11.92 -1.59 -3.37
CA TYR A 38 -11.79 -3.02 -3.59
C TYR A 38 -11.61 -3.73 -2.25
N ALA A 39 -12.02 -4.99 -2.20
CA ALA A 39 -11.82 -5.86 -1.06
C ALA A 39 -10.63 -6.79 -1.34
N ALA A 40 -9.75 -6.95 -0.36
CA ALA A 40 -8.59 -7.83 -0.43
C ALA A 40 -8.38 -8.60 0.88
N MET A 41 -7.77 -9.78 0.77
CA MET A 41 -7.30 -10.56 1.91
C MET A 41 -6.01 -9.94 2.47
N PRO A 42 -5.90 -9.70 3.79
CA PRO A 42 -4.67 -9.24 4.40
C PRO A 42 -3.60 -10.33 4.40
N LYS A 43 -2.32 -9.94 4.39
CA LYS A 43 -1.23 -10.85 4.74
C LYS A 43 -1.26 -11.11 6.24
N GLY A 44 -1.59 -12.35 6.62
CA GLY A 44 -1.79 -12.71 8.02
C GLY A 44 -3.14 -12.24 8.54
N PRO A 45 -4.26 -12.83 8.08
CA PRO A 45 -5.58 -12.55 8.64
C PRO A 45 -5.60 -12.92 10.13
N LEU A 46 -6.28 -12.10 10.95
CA LEU A 46 -6.39 -12.33 12.39
C LEU A 46 -7.37 -13.45 12.71
N THR A 47 -8.40 -13.60 11.86
CA THR A 47 -9.47 -14.59 11.97
C THR A 47 -9.92 -15.00 10.57
N ASP A 48 -10.63 -16.12 10.49
CA ASP A 48 -11.24 -16.57 9.24
C ASP A 48 -12.22 -15.54 8.71
N GLY A 49 -12.09 -15.21 7.42
CA GLY A 49 -12.92 -14.20 6.77
C GLY A 49 -12.50 -12.74 7.01
N HIS A 50 -11.36 -12.48 7.66
CA HIS A 50 -10.83 -11.12 7.77
C HIS A 50 -10.50 -10.55 6.38
N LEU A 51 -11.14 -9.43 6.03
CA LEU A 51 -10.96 -8.73 4.76
C LEU A 51 -10.65 -7.25 5.01
N MET A 52 -9.84 -6.68 4.11
CA MET A 52 -9.55 -5.25 4.04
C MET A 52 -10.35 -4.62 2.90
N ILE A 53 -10.96 -3.46 3.15
CA ILE A 53 -11.55 -2.61 2.11
C ILE A 53 -10.62 -1.42 1.89
N LEU A 54 -10.12 -1.28 0.67
CA LEU A 54 -9.15 -0.25 0.31
C LEU A 54 -9.72 0.66 -0.79
N PRO A 55 -9.53 1.99 -0.72
CA PRO A 55 -9.98 2.90 -1.75
C PRO A 55 -9.19 2.73 -3.05
N ILE A 56 -9.86 2.87 -4.19
CA ILE A 56 -9.24 2.97 -5.50
C ILE A 56 -8.86 4.43 -5.69
N VAL A 57 -7.64 4.80 -5.29
CA VAL A 57 -7.12 6.14 -5.54
C VAL A 57 -6.43 6.13 -6.90
N VAL A 58 -7.05 6.77 -7.89
CA VAL A 58 -6.36 7.12 -9.14
C VAL A 58 -5.34 8.18 -8.80
N SER A 59 -4.06 7.91 -9.06
CA SER A 59 -2.94 8.79 -8.71
C SER A 59 -3.01 10.11 -9.49
N GLY A 60 -3.83 11.04 -9.01
CA GLY A 60 -3.92 12.44 -9.41
C GLY A 60 -3.97 13.38 -8.21
N GLY A 61 -3.81 12.85 -6.99
CA GLY A 61 -3.83 13.64 -5.75
C GLY A 61 -2.70 13.19 -4.84
N THR A 62 -1.69 14.04 -4.70
CA THR A 62 -0.61 13.94 -3.72
C THR A 62 -1.14 13.64 -2.32
N THR A 63 -1.13 12.39 -1.87
CA THR A 63 -1.22 12.08 -0.44
C THR A 63 0.14 12.36 0.17
N ARG A 64 0.33 13.61 0.59
CA ARG A 64 1.39 14.00 1.52
C ARG A 64 1.21 13.12 2.76
N GLY A 65 2.12 12.17 2.95
CA GLY A 65 2.08 11.21 4.04
C GLY A 65 1.76 11.89 5.37
N THR A 66 0.71 11.43 6.03
CA THR A 66 0.47 11.73 7.43
C THR A 66 1.53 10.99 8.24
N ARG A 67 2.54 11.75 8.68
CA ARG A 67 3.55 11.53 9.72
C ARG A 67 4.13 10.12 9.90
#